data_AF-A0A2V9W4Z6-F1
#
_entry.id   AF-A0A2V9W4Z6-F1
#
_cell.length_a   1.000
_cell.length_b   1.000
_cell.length_c   1.000
_cell.angle_alpha   90.00
_cell.angle_beta   90.00
_cell.angle_gamma   90.00
#
_symmetry.space_group_name_H-M   'P 1'
#
loop_
_entity.id
_entity.type
_entity.pdbx_description
1 polymer ?
#
loop_
_entity_poly.entity_id
_entity_poly.type
_entity_poly.pdbx_seq_one_letter_code
_entity_poly.pdbx_strand_id
1 'polypeptide(L)'
;MEVARLHAFFRKHQHVALDTCIFIYQWEGNPHYSPVTNLIFSSIEHSSVTAVTSTITMTELLVHPYRTDDVLKTNELIALLSTAQAAEIRALYRLRSPDALQAATAVQARASAFITNDPVFQRITKFETLILDKFV
;
A
#
# COMPACT_ATOMS: atom_id res chain seq x y z
N MET A 1 -22.88 -22.35 3.32
CA MET A 1 -23.93 -21.45 3.86
C MET A 1 -23.39 -20.05 4.16
N GLU A 2 -22.20 -19.94 4.75
CA GLU A 2 -21.58 -18.65 5.10
C GLU A 2 -21.12 -17.82 3.89
N VAL A 3 -20.56 -18.45 2.84
CA VAL A 3 -20.14 -17.77 1.60
C VAL A 3 -21.32 -17.09 0.89
N ALA A 4 -22.47 -17.78 0.80
CA ALA A 4 -23.67 -17.22 0.19
C ALA A 4 -24.19 -15.99 0.94
N ARG A 5 -24.07 -15.99 2.27
CA ARG A 5 -24.43 -14.86 3.13
C ARG A 5 -23.48 -13.68 2.91
N LEU A 6 -22.18 -13.92 2.79
CA LEU A 6 -21.18 -12.89 2.52
C LEU A 6 -21.38 -12.25 1.14
N HIS A 7 -21.62 -13.06 0.10
CA HIS A 7 -21.95 -12.52 -1.23
C HIS A 7 -23.26 -11.73 -1.23
N ALA A 8 -24.29 -12.18 -0.50
CA ALA A 8 -25.53 -11.41 -0.36
C ALA A 8 -25.28 -10.07 0.35
N PHE A 9 -24.40 -10.05 1.35
CA PHE A 9 -23.98 -8.84 2.04
C PHE A 9 -23.30 -7.86 1.07
N PHE A 10 -22.33 -8.32 0.28
CA PHE A 10 -21.62 -7.47 -0.70
C PHE A 10 -22.47 -7.04 -1.90
N ARG A 11 -23.48 -7.83 -2.29
CA ARG A 11 -24.49 -7.36 -3.26
C ARG A 11 -25.33 -6.21 -2.71
N LYS A 12 -25.61 -6.22 -1.41
CA LYS A 12 -26.41 -5.18 -0.74
C LYS A 12 -25.56 -3.94 -0.40
N HIS A 13 -24.28 -4.12 -0.09
CA HIS A 13 -23.39 -3.07 0.40
C HIS A 13 -22.13 -2.98 -0.48
N GLN A 14 -22.11 -2.00 -1.38
CA GLN A 14 -20.99 -1.76 -2.29
C GLN A 14 -19.90 -0.83 -1.74
N HIS A 15 -20.15 -0.17 -0.60
CA HIS A 15 -19.16 0.63 0.10
C HIS A 15 -19.07 0.13 1.54
N VAL A 16 -17.93 -0.43 1.91
CA VAL A 16 -17.73 -1.05 3.22
C VAL A 16 -16.50 -0.46 3.90
N ALA A 17 -16.56 -0.35 5.22
CA ALA A 17 -15.40 -0.02 6.04
C ALA A 17 -14.80 -1.32 6.62
N LEU A 18 -13.48 -1.44 6.60
CA LEU A 18 -12.76 -2.54 7.21
C LEU A 18 -12.03 -2.08 8.47
N ASP A 19 -12.15 -2.90 9.51
CA ASP A 19 -11.40 -2.75 10.75
C ASP A 19 -10.00 -3.37 10.64
N THR A 20 -9.08 -2.94 11.50
CA THR A 20 -7.69 -3.40 11.57
C THR A 20 -7.58 -4.89 11.77
N CYS A 21 -8.45 -5.49 12.60
CA CYS A 21 -8.43 -6.92 12.87
C CYS A 21 -8.57 -7.76 11.59
N ILE A 22 -9.32 -7.29 10.59
CA ILE A 22 -9.51 -7.99 9.31
C ILE A 22 -8.19 -8.09 8.53
N PHE A 23 -7.38 -7.01 8.55
CA PHE A 23 -6.06 -7.00 7.94
C PHE A 23 -5.06 -7.87 8.71
N ILE A 24 -5.06 -7.80 10.06
CA ILE A 24 -4.19 -8.62 10.91
C ILE A 24 -4.43 -10.10 10.65
N TYR A 25 -5.70 -10.54 10.69
CA TYR A 25 -6.05 -11.94 10.49
C TYR A 25 -5.65 -12.47 9.10
N GLN A 26 -5.82 -11.64 8.07
CA GLN A 26 -5.40 -11.99 6.71
C GLN A 26 -3.88 -12.13 6.61
N TRP A 27 -3.14 -11.16 7.14
CA TRP A 27 -1.69 -11.11 7.00
C TRP A 27 -0.98 -12.17 7.84
N GLU A 28 -1.45 -12.41 9.06
CA GLU A 28 -0.88 -13.41 9.97
C GLU A 28 -1.28 -14.85 9.60
N GLY A 29 -2.16 -15.03 8.61
CA GLY A 29 -2.65 -16.35 8.24
C GLY A 29 -3.38 -17.04 9.40
N ASN A 30 -4.14 -16.28 10.21
CA ASN A 30 -4.85 -16.81 11.37
C ASN A 30 -5.75 -17.99 10.94
N PRO A 31 -5.57 -19.22 11.44
CA PRO A 31 -6.27 -20.40 10.92
C PRO A 31 -7.79 -20.34 11.03
N HIS A 32 -8.30 -19.61 12.02
CA HIS A 32 -9.73 -19.48 12.27
C HIS A 32 -10.37 -18.42 11.35
N TYR A 33 -9.70 -17.29 11.15
CA TYR A 33 -10.27 -16.15 10.42
C TYR A 33 -9.86 -16.08 8.95
N SER A 34 -8.71 -16.65 8.57
CA SER A 34 -8.18 -16.62 7.19
C SER A 34 -9.17 -17.12 6.13
N PRO A 35 -9.95 -18.19 6.36
CA PRO A 35 -10.93 -18.62 5.37
C PRO A 35 -11.96 -17.52 5.05
N VAL A 36 -12.37 -16.73 6.04
CA VAL A 36 -13.36 -15.66 5.87
C VAL A 36 -12.72 -14.39 5.34
N THR A 37 -11.54 -14.00 5.84
CA THR A 37 -10.84 -12.81 5.34
C THR A 37 -10.41 -12.98 3.88
N ASN A 38 -9.98 -14.18 3.46
CA ASN A 38 -9.71 -14.49 2.06
C ASN A 38 -10.94 -14.21 1.19
N LEU A 39 -12.12 -14.67 1.62
CA LEU A 39 -13.36 -14.42 0.88
C LEU A 39 -13.72 -12.93 0.83
N ILE A 40 -13.46 -12.18 1.90
CA ILE A 40 -13.67 -10.72 1.95
C ILE A 40 -12.75 -10.03 0.94
N PHE A 41 -11.44 -10.28 1.00
CA PHE A 41 -10.46 -9.66 0.10
C PHE A 41 -10.70 -10.06 -1.36
N SER A 42 -10.92 -11.35 -1.66
CA SER A 42 -11.28 -11.77 -3.03
C SER A 42 -12.59 -11.17 -3.52
N SER A 43 -13.58 -10.95 -2.63
CA SER A 43 -14.81 -10.26 -3.02
C SER A 43 -14.56 -8.80 -3.36
N ILE A 44 -13.69 -8.11 -2.62
CA ILE A 44 -13.31 -6.72 -2.91
C ILE A 44 -12.53 -6.63 -4.23
N GLU A 45 -11.62 -7.57 -4.49
CA GLU A 45 -10.79 -7.60 -5.72
C GLU A 45 -11.59 -7.89 -6.99
N HIS A 46 -12.64 -8.71 -6.91
CA HIS A 46 -13.37 -9.22 -8.08
C HIS A 46 -14.80 -8.68 -8.22
N SER A 47 -15.21 -7.69 -7.42
CA SER A 47 -16.56 -7.10 -7.50
C SER A 47 -16.53 -5.57 -7.57
N SER A 48 -17.70 -4.94 -7.69
CA SER A 48 -17.86 -3.49 -7.64
C SER A 48 -17.86 -2.92 -6.21
N VAL A 49 -17.42 -3.69 -5.21
CA VAL A 49 -17.34 -3.26 -3.81
C VAL A 49 -16.07 -2.42 -3.62
N THR A 50 -16.24 -1.19 -3.15
CA THR A 50 -15.15 -0.35 -2.67
C THR A 50 -15.00 -0.52 -1.16
N ALA A 51 -13.79 -0.85 -0.71
CA ALA A 51 -13.44 -0.91 0.70
C ALA A 51 -12.64 0.31 1.14
N VAL A 52 -12.93 0.83 2.34
CA VAL A 52 -12.20 1.92 2.97
C VAL A 52 -11.78 1.52 4.38
N THR A 53 -10.74 2.16 4.90
CA THR A 53 -10.35 2.05 6.32
C THR A 53 -9.79 3.38 6.80
N SER A 54 -9.55 3.50 8.11
CA SER A 54 -9.05 4.72 8.72
C SER A 54 -7.52 4.78 8.72
N THR A 55 -6.96 5.97 8.89
CA THR A 55 -5.51 6.13 9.13
C THR A 55 -5.07 5.52 10.47
N ILE A 56 -5.99 5.35 11.44
CA ILE A 56 -5.71 4.70 12.73
C ILE A 56 -5.35 3.23 12.53
N THR A 57 -6.02 2.57 11.58
CA THR A 57 -5.73 1.17 11.22
C THR A 57 -4.29 0.97 10.81
N MET A 58 -3.67 1.97 10.17
CA MET A 58 -2.25 1.90 9.85
C MET A 58 -1.36 1.97 11.08
N THR A 59 -1.64 2.88 12.01
CA THR A 59 -0.90 2.98 13.27
C THR A 59 -0.94 1.64 14.00
N GLU A 60 -2.10 1.01 14.05
CA GLU A 60 -2.28 -0.28 14.71
C GLU A 60 -1.53 -1.42 14.00
N LEU A 61 -1.52 -1.46 12.67
CA LEU A 61 -0.76 -2.46 11.90
C LEU A 61 0.76 -2.31 12.06
N LEU A 62 1.26 -1.08 12.21
CA LEU A 62 2.69 -0.80 12.33
C LEU A 62 3.24 -1.00 13.76
N VAL A 63 2.41 -0.88 14.80
CA VAL A 63 2.86 -0.99 16.20
C VAL A 63 3.58 -2.31 16.49
N HIS A 64 3.04 -3.44 16.02
CA HIS A 64 3.67 -4.74 16.29
C HIS A 64 5.02 -4.89 15.57
N PRO A 65 5.12 -4.70 14.23
CA PRO A 65 6.40 -4.73 13.52
C PRO A 65 7.47 -3.81 14.11
N TYR A 66 7.13 -2.59 14.53
CA TYR A 66 8.07 -1.69 15.20
C TYR A 66 8.53 -2.22 16.57
N ARG A 67 7.65 -2.87 17.33
CA ARG A 67 8.02 -3.46 18.64
C ARG A 67 8.92 -4.68 18.50
N THR A 68 8.76 -5.44 17.42
CA THR A 68 9.54 -6.66 17.18
C THR A 68 10.77 -6.43 16.30
N ASP A 69 11.04 -5.17 15.93
CA ASP A 69 12.11 -4.79 14.99
C ASP A 69 12.04 -5.60 13.67
N ASP A 70 10.82 -5.90 13.23
CA ASP A 70 10.58 -6.63 11.98
C ASP A 70 10.62 -5.64 10.81
N VAL A 71 11.84 -5.31 10.40
CA VAL A 71 12.14 -4.34 9.35
C VAL A 71 11.46 -4.70 8.03
N LEU A 72 11.38 -6.00 7.71
CA LEU A 72 10.75 -6.46 6.46
C LEU A 72 9.25 -6.16 6.48
N LYS A 73 8.54 -6.59 7.53
CA LYS A 73 7.10 -6.38 7.66
C LYS A 73 6.74 -4.89 7.82
N THR A 74 7.60 -4.13 8.50
CA THR A 74 7.48 -2.67 8.60
C THR A 74 7.58 -2.03 7.22
N ASN A 75 8.57 -2.42 6.42
CA ASN A 75 8.77 -1.89 5.07
C ASN A 75 7.64 -2.30 4.12
N GLU A 76 7.08 -3.51 4.24
CA GLU A 76 5.91 -3.94 3.45
C GLU A 76 4.67 -3.10 3.75
N LEU A 77 4.40 -2.79 5.03
CA LEU A 77 3.28 -1.94 5.45
C LEU A 77 3.49 -0.47 5.06
N ILE A 78 4.72 0.04 5.17
CA ILE A 78 5.08 1.38 4.67
C ILE A 78 4.99 1.43 3.14
N ALA A 79 5.37 0.36 2.44
CA ALA A 79 5.22 0.26 1.00
C ALA A 79 3.73 0.34 0.62
N LEU A 80 2.87 -0.38 1.36
CA LEU A 80 1.41 -0.29 1.21
C LEU A 80 0.91 1.16 1.35
N LEU A 81 1.45 1.94 2.31
CA LEU A 81 1.16 3.38 2.45
C LEU A 81 1.67 4.22 1.28
N SER A 82 2.86 3.91 0.79
CA SER A 82 3.46 4.61 -0.35
C SER A 82 2.72 4.35 -1.66
N THR A 83 1.84 3.34 -1.75
CA THR A 83 1.13 3.01 -3.00
C THR A 83 0.15 4.07 -3.48
N ALA A 84 -0.55 4.79 -2.59
CA ALA A 84 -1.46 5.86 -2.99
C ALA A 84 -0.68 7.06 -3.57
N GLN A 85 0.40 7.45 -2.90
CA GLN A 85 1.29 8.51 -3.37
C GLN A 85 2.10 8.08 -4.61
N ALA A 86 2.49 6.80 -4.70
CA ALA A 86 3.12 6.23 -5.88
C ALA A 86 2.14 6.14 -7.04
N ALA A 87 0.86 5.83 -6.82
CA ALA A 87 -0.16 5.87 -7.86
C ALA A 87 -0.37 7.29 -8.39
N GLU A 88 -0.41 8.29 -7.50
CA GLU A 88 -0.45 9.71 -7.87
C GLU A 88 0.79 10.12 -8.67
N ILE A 89 1.99 9.85 -8.16
CA ILE A 89 3.27 10.16 -8.84
C ILE A 89 3.38 9.43 -10.18
N ARG A 90 2.96 8.16 -10.23
CA ARG A 90 2.89 7.38 -11.47
C ARG A 90 1.97 8.03 -12.49
N ALA A 91 0.79 8.49 -12.07
CA ALA A 91 -0.17 9.16 -12.94
C ALA A 91 0.38 10.51 -13.44
N LEU A 92 0.96 11.32 -12.55
CA LEU A 92 1.48 12.65 -12.87
C LEU A 92 2.74 12.61 -13.76
N TYR A 93 3.68 11.70 -13.46
CA TYR A 93 5.00 11.67 -14.09
C TYR A 93 5.19 10.49 -15.06
N ARG A 94 4.15 9.69 -15.29
CA ARG A 94 4.12 8.55 -16.23
C ARG A 94 5.25 7.55 -15.98
N LEU A 95 5.46 7.21 -14.71
CA LEU A 95 6.51 6.29 -14.27
C LEU A 95 6.03 4.82 -14.32
N ARG A 96 6.97 3.87 -14.34
CA ARG A 96 6.64 2.46 -14.06
C ARG A 96 6.44 2.30 -12.56
N SER A 97 5.71 1.25 -12.15
CA SER A 97 5.37 1.04 -10.74
C SER A 97 6.59 1.02 -9.80
N PRO A 98 7.73 0.37 -10.14
CA PRO A 98 8.92 0.42 -9.28
C PRO A 98 9.48 1.84 -9.11
N ASP A 99 9.56 2.61 -10.20
CA ASP A 99 10.11 3.97 -10.21
C ASP A 99 9.20 4.93 -9.43
N ALA A 100 7.88 4.75 -9.55
CA ALA A 100 6.89 5.53 -8.82
C ALA A 100 6.94 5.28 -7.30
N LEU A 101 7.19 4.04 -6.88
CA LEU A 101 7.38 3.70 -5.48
C LEU A 101 8.65 4.35 -4.92
N GLN A 102 9.78 4.27 -5.63
CA GLN A 102 11.01 4.94 -5.17
C GLN A 102 10.85 6.45 -5.05
N ALA A 103 10.16 7.08 -6.00
CA ALA A 103 9.85 8.50 -5.95
C ALA A 103 8.89 8.85 -4.80
N ALA A 104 7.85 8.03 -4.57
CA ALA A 104 6.93 8.24 -3.46
C ALA A 104 7.63 8.15 -2.11
N THR A 105 8.52 7.17 -1.92
CA THR A 105 9.33 7.06 -0.71
C THR A 105 10.17 8.32 -0.49
N ALA A 106 10.84 8.84 -1.51
CA ALA A 106 11.64 10.06 -1.39
C ALA A 106 10.80 11.30 -1.04
N VAL A 107 9.62 11.45 -1.67
CA VAL A 107 8.69 12.54 -1.37
C VAL A 107 8.13 12.43 0.06
N GLN A 108 7.75 11.23 0.48
CA GLN A 108 7.23 10.97 1.83
C GLN A 108 8.29 11.25 2.91
N ALA A 109 9.53 10.85 2.65
CA ALA A 109 10.68 11.12 3.52
C ALA A 109 11.12 12.59 3.50
N ARG A 110 10.49 13.44 2.67
CA ARG A 110 10.87 14.85 2.45
C ARG A 110 12.33 14.99 2.03
N ALA A 111 12.84 14.02 1.26
CA ALA A 111 14.18 14.10 0.68
C ALA A 111 14.24 15.31 -0.27
N SER A 112 15.27 16.14 -0.13
CA SER A 112 15.49 17.29 -1.02
C SER A 112 16.18 16.90 -2.33
N ALA A 113 16.86 15.74 -2.36
CA ALA A 113 17.58 15.25 -3.53
C ALA A 113 17.40 13.72 -3.71
N PHE A 114 17.49 13.27 -4.97
CA PHE A 114 17.41 11.89 -5.40
C PHE A 114 18.60 11.57 -6.32
N ILE A 115 19.46 10.64 -5.91
CA ILE A 115 20.68 10.28 -6.62
C ILE A 115 20.45 8.98 -7.40
N THR A 116 20.64 9.01 -8.72
CA THR A 116 20.36 7.86 -9.60
C THR A 116 21.14 7.99 -10.90
N ASN A 117 21.15 6.94 -11.72
CA ASN A 117 21.55 7.02 -13.13
C ASN A 117 20.37 6.86 -14.10
N ASP A 118 19.15 6.70 -13.57
CA ASP A 118 17.95 6.68 -14.39
C ASP A 118 17.41 8.11 -14.60
N PRO A 119 17.48 8.67 -15.83
CA PRO A 119 17.03 10.01 -16.11
C PRO A 119 15.50 10.19 -15.97
N VAL A 120 14.73 9.10 -15.83
CA VAL A 120 13.27 9.18 -15.64
C VAL A 120 12.89 10.00 -14.40
N PHE A 121 13.72 9.97 -13.35
CA PHE A 121 13.47 10.70 -12.09
C PHE A 121 13.64 12.22 -12.23
N GLN A 122 14.37 12.69 -13.25
CA GLN A 122 14.51 14.13 -13.53
C GLN A 122 13.18 14.80 -13.91
N ARG A 123 12.15 14.01 -14.25
CA ARG A 123 10.80 14.51 -14.53
C ARG A 123 10.06 14.97 -13.27
N ILE A 124 10.51 14.54 -12.09
CA ILE A 124 9.82 14.73 -10.83
C ILE A 124 10.30 16.04 -10.20
N THR A 125 9.35 16.96 -9.97
CA THR A 125 9.65 18.32 -9.49
C THR A 125 9.68 18.45 -7.96
N LYS A 126 9.48 17.33 -7.24
CA LYS A 126 9.38 17.31 -5.78
C LYS A 126 10.73 17.20 -5.06
N PHE A 127 11.79 16.87 -5.78
CA PHE A 127 13.17 16.78 -5.31
C PHE A 127 14.14 17.08 -6.45
N GLU A 128 15.37 17.48 -6.15
CA GLU A 128 16.43 17.61 -7.15
C GLU A 128 16.95 16.23 -7.56
N THR A 129 17.18 15.97 -8.85
CA THR A 129 17.74 14.69 -9.30
C THR A 129 19.18 14.87 -9.78
N LEU A 130 20.11 14.15 -9.14
CA LEU A 130 21.52 14.09 -9.54
C LEU A 130 21.76 12.82 -10.37
N ILE A 131 22.39 12.97 -11.54
CA ILE A 131 22.81 11.86 -12.42
C ILE A 131 24.31 11.61 -12.22
N LEU A 132 24.69 10.43 -11.70
CA LEU A 132 26.09 10.10 -11.39
C LEU A 132 26.96 10.11 -12.65
N ASP A 133 26.43 9.62 -13.78
CA ASP A 133 27.15 9.56 -15.07
C ASP A 133 27.57 10.93 -15.63
N LYS A 134 27.12 12.04 -15.05
CA LYS A 134 27.58 13.39 -15.42
C LYS A 134 28.90 13.78 -14.77
N PHE A 135 29.41 12.98 -13.84
CA PHE A 135 30.60 13.26 -13.03
C PHE A 135 31.74 12.25 -13.28
N VAL A 136 31.60 11.36 -14.25
CA VAL A 136 32.58 10.35 -14.66
C VAL A 136 32.84 10.41 -16.17
#